data_AF-A0A832J2V0-F1
#
_entry.id   AF-A0A832J2V0-F1
#
_cell.length_a   1.000
_cell.length_b   1.000
_cell.length_c   1.000
_cell.angle_alpha   90.00
_cell.angle_beta   90.00
_cell.angle_gamma   90.00
#
_symmetry.space_group_name_H-M   'P 1'
#
loop_
_entity.id
_entity.type
_entity.pdbx_description
1 polymer ?
#
loop_
_entity_poly.entity_id
_entity_poly.type
_entity_poly.pdbx_seq_one_letter_code
_entity_poly.pdbx_strand_id
1 'polypeptide(L)'
;IAMAKLVKEKQPKLFDFALNNRKKNKLFKLLNLREQKPVLHVSGMYPLEQGNMAVVVPVAQHPINKNGIIVYDLSVDPKDLINLSPAKIHERIFTPNDQLPEGVARIPLKTVHVNKCPIIAPFMTLDGKAAKKYNIDMNVCRENLDAIKNQPGLAKKIQKVFAETKFEKRTDPDQMLYGGPFFNDDDKERMSHIHTMPPEELVGYAPAFNDSRLPEMLFRMRARNWPETLTDEEKQRWQEFRQSRLDFDAYNTELEELRQAPERSDAERAILDELKRYAEQIAV
;
A
#
# COMPACT_ATOMS: atom_id res chain seq x y z
N ILE A 1 6.84 0.88 22.20
CA ILE A 1 7.11 -0.22 23.16
C ILE A 1 6.02 -0.34 24.23
N ALA A 2 5.66 0.74 24.94
CA ALA A 2 4.65 0.70 26.02
C ALA A 2 3.29 0.10 25.59
N MET A 3 2.77 0.48 24.41
CA MET A 3 1.53 -0.10 23.87
C MET A 3 1.58 -1.62 23.69
N ALA A 4 2.71 -2.16 23.21
CA ALA A 4 2.86 -3.60 23.06
C ALA A 4 2.90 -4.31 24.42
N LYS A 5 3.56 -3.72 25.43
CA LYS A 5 3.55 -4.24 26.82
C LYS A 5 2.13 -4.25 27.38
N LEU A 6 1.40 -3.14 27.24
CA LEU A 6 0.03 -3.02 27.73
C LEU A 6 -0.90 -4.10 27.12
N VAL A 7 -0.84 -4.31 25.80
CA VAL A 7 -1.66 -5.34 25.15
C VAL A 7 -1.24 -6.74 25.59
N LYS A 8 0.06 -7.01 25.72
CA LYS A 8 0.56 -8.31 26.21
C LYS A 8 0.13 -8.59 27.65
N GLU A 9 0.12 -7.57 28.52
CA GLU A 9 -0.29 -7.68 29.92
C GLU A 9 -1.81 -7.86 30.05
N LYS A 10 -2.61 -7.09 29.31
CA LYS A 10 -4.07 -7.10 29.43
C LYS A 10 -4.75 -8.20 28.61
N GLN A 11 -4.16 -8.60 27.48
CA GLN A 11 -4.72 -9.57 26.53
C GLN A 11 -3.60 -10.49 25.96
N PRO A 12 -2.92 -11.29 26.81
CA PRO A 12 -1.76 -12.09 26.40
C PRO A 12 -2.07 -13.08 25.28
N LYS A 13 -3.23 -13.76 25.34
CA LYS A 13 -3.65 -14.72 24.31
C LYS A 13 -3.82 -14.07 22.93
N LEU A 14 -4.41 -12.87 22.88
CA LEU A 14 -4.59 -12.12 21.63
C LEU A 14 -3.24 -11.66 21.08
N PHE A 15 -2.38 -11.14 21.96
CA PHE A 15 -1.02 -10.71 21.59
C PHE A 15 -0.23 -11.87 20.96
N ASP A 16 -0.18 -13.01 21.63
CA ASP A 16 0.53 -14.20 21.15
C ASP A 16 -0.11 -14.76 19.88
N PHE A 17 -1.44 -14.75 19.78
CA PHE A 17 -2.15 -15.13 18.56
C PHE A 17 -1.73 -14.26 17.38
N ALA A 18 -1.78 -12.94 17.50
CA ALA A 18 -1.41 -12.02 16.43
C ALA A 18 0.07 -12.19 16.03
N LEU A 19 0.97 -12.27 17.03
CA LEU A 19 2.40 -12.45 16.80
C LEU A 19 2.70 -13.76 16.06
N ASN A 20 2.06 -14.87 16.45
CA ASN A 20 2.27 -16.19 15.85
C ASN A 20 1.65 -16.34 14.46
N ASN A 21 0.59 -15.59 14.15
CA ASN A 21 -0.10 -15.64 12.85
C ASN A 21 0.38 -14.58 11.84
N ARG A 22 1.41 -13.77 12.16
CA ARG A 22 1.94 -12.74 11.24
C ARG A 22 2.61 -13.30 9.97
N LYS A 23 3.01 -14.57 9.95
CA LYS A 23 3.78 -15.18 8.85
C LYS A 23 2.86 -15.60 7.69
N LYS A 24 3.30 -15.35 6.45
CA LYS A 24 2.56 -15.66 5.21
C LYS A 24 1.96 -17.07 5.18
N ASN A 25 2.75 -18.09 5.55
CA ASN A 25 2.31 -19.49 5.49
C ASN A 25 1.14 -19.80 6.43
N LYS A 26 1.03 -19.11 7.58
CA LYS A 26 -0.11 -19.26 8.50
C LYS A 26 -1.35 -18.58 7.92
N LEU A 27 -1.18 -17.38 7.35
CA LEU A 27 -2.27 -16.61 6.75
C LEU A 27 -2.87 -17.30 5.52
N PHE A 28 -2.05 -17.89 4.65
CA PHE A 28 -2.56 -18.68 3.51
C PHE A 28 -3.41 -19.88 3.93
N LYS A 29 -3.11 -20.50 5.08
CA LYS A 29 -3.94 -21.59 5.62
C LYS A 29 -5.31 -21.09 6.09
N LEU A 30 -5.37 -19.91 6.70
CA LEU A 30 -6.64 -19.28 7.11
C LEU A 30 -7.45 -18.79 5.90
N LEU A 31 -6.77 -18.25 4.89
CA LEU A 31 -7.36 -17.73 3.65
C LEU A 31 -7.40 -18.80 2.53
N ASN A 32 -7.88 -19.99 2.87
CA ASN A 32 -7.89 -21.12 1.95
C ASN A 32 -9.02 -20.99 0.90
N LEU A 33 -8.63 -20.81 -0.36
CA LEU A 33 -9.54 -20.65 -1.50
C LEU A 33 -10.34 -21.92 -1.87
N ARG A 34 -9.91 -23.11 -1.44
CA ARG A 34 -10.65 -24.35 -1.70
C ARG A 34 -11.74 -24.56 -0.66
N GLU A 35 -11.43 -24.31 0.61
CA GLU A 35 -12.38 -24.50 1.71
C GLU A 35 -13.38 -23.34 1.79
N GLN A 36 -12.97 -22.14 1.37
CA GLN A 36 -13.78 -20.91 1.43
C GLN A 36 -14.47 -20.75 2.79
N LYS A 37 -13.69 -20.92 3.86
CA LYS A 37 -14.16 -20.72 5.22
C LYS A 37 -14.22 -19.21 5.51
N PRO A 38 -15.33 -18.72 6.11
CA PRO A 38 -15.36 -17.35 6.58
C PRO A 38 -14.32 -17.15 7.69
N VAL A 39 -13.74 -15.96 7.72
CA VAL A 39 -12.75 -15.53 8.71
C VAL A 39 -13.08 -14.11 9.17
N LEU A 40 -12.62 -13.74 10.35
CA LEU A 40 -12.66 -12.35 10.80
C LEU A 40 -11.40 -11.64 10.29
N HIS A 41 -11.56 -10.50 9.65
CA HIS A 41 -10.45 -9.66 9.18
C HIS A 41 -10.54 -8.27 9.84
N VAL A 42 -9.43 -7.83 10.43
CA VAL A 42 -9.31 -6.49 11.03
C VAL A 42 -8.46 -5.61 10.13
N SER A 43 -9.01 -4.46 9.72
CA SER A 43 -8.35 -3.51 8.84
C SER A 43 -8.98 -2.13 9.00
N GLY A 44 -8.17 -1.08 9.05
CA GLY A 44 -8.67 0.31 9.05
C GLY A 44 -9.39 0.74 7.77
N MET A 45 -9.60 -0.17 6.81
CA MET A 45 -10.48 0.06 5.65
C MET A 45 -11.94 -0.30 5.94
N TYR A 46 -12.23 -0.93 7.08
CA TYR A 46 -13.60 -1.18 7.53
C TYR A 46 -14.07 -0.04 8.44
N PRO A 47 -15.39 0.22 8.53
CA PRO A 47 -15.94 1.25 9.38
C PRO A 47 -15.51 1.14 10.85
N LEU A 48 -15.28 2.29 11.49
CA LEU A 48 -14.90 2.35 12.89
C LEU A 48 -16.00 1.82 13.81
N GLU A 49 -17.25 2.02 13.42
CA GLU A 49 -18.46 1.58 14.12
C GLU A 49 -18.53 0.05 14.21
N GLN A 50 -17.94 -0.65 13.23
CA GLN A 50 -17.79 -2.11 13.22
C GLN A 50 -16.49 -2.57 13.90
N GLY A 51 -15.77 -1.65 14.56
CA GLY A 51 -14.50 -1.92 15.23
C GLY A 51 -13.34 -2.13 14.27
N ASN A 52 -13.41 -1.63 13.03
CA ASN A 52 -12.47 -1.91 11.95
C ASN A 52 -12.41 -3.41 11.59
N MET A 53 -13.54 -4.12 11.68
CA MET A 53 -13.62 -5.56 11.43
C MET A 53 -14.72 -5.91 10.44
N ALA A 54 -14.50 -6.98 9.68
CA ALA A 54 -15.54 -7.61 8.87
C ALA A 54 -15.40 -9.13 8.90
N VAL A 55 -16.53 -9.82 8.73
CA VAL A 55 -16.57 -11.25 8.42
C VAL A 55 -16.39 -11.38 6.91
N VAL A 56 -15.31 -12.03 6.49
CA VAL A 56 -14.95 -12.13 5.06
C VAL A 56 -14.73 -13.57 4.63
N VAL A 57 -14.91 -13.84 3.35
CA VAL A 57 -14.58 -15.15 2.73
C VAL A 57 -13.54 -14.97 1.61
N PRO A 58 -12.51 -15.83 1.50
CA PRO A 58 -11.58 -15.79 0.39
C PRO A 58 -12.27 -16.27 -0.90
N VAL A 59 -12.19 -15.45 -1.96
CA VAL A 59 -12.92 -15.67 -3.22
C VAL A 59 -12.02 -15.85 -4.44
N ALA A 60 -10.81 -15.27 -4.44
CA ALA A 60 -9.84 -15.47 -5.51
C ALA A 60 -8.40 -15.17 -5.08
N GLN A 61 -7.42 -15.80 -5.76
CA GLN A 61 -6.04 -15.34 -5.74
C GLN A 61 -5.93 -14.12 -6.65
N HIS A 62 -5.24 -13.07 -6.21
CA HIS A 62 -4.99 -11.89 -7.04
C HIS A 62 -4.16 -12.27 -8.29
N PRO A 63 -4.54 -11.79 -9.50
CA PRO A 63 -3.93 -12.24 -10.77
C PRO A 63 -2.44 -11.90 -10.90
N ILE A 64 -2.04 -10.70 -10.45
CA ILE A 64 -0.66 -10.21 -10.56
C ILE A 64 0.13 -10.42 -9.25
N ASN A 65 -0.39 -9.95 -8.11
CA ASN A 65 0.28 -10.06 -6.82
C ASN A 65 0.09 -11.43 -6.16
N LYS A 66 1.14 -12.27 -6.18
CA LYS A 66 1.14 -13.60 -5.53
C LYS A 66 0.90 -13.56 -4.01
N ASN A 67 1.15 -12.43 -3.34
CA ASN A 67 0.86 -12.27 -1.91
C ASN A 67 -0.55 -11.72 -1.63
N GLY A 68 -1.38 -11.49 -2.66
CA GLY A 68 -2.73 -10.95 -2.52
C GLY A 68 -3.81 -12.03 -2.59
N ILE A 69 -4.61 -12.17 -1.54
CA ILE A 69 -5.87 -12.93 -1.58
C ILE A 69 -7.03 -11.94 -1.61
N ILE A 70 -7.91 -12.08 -2.59
CA ILE A 70 -9.11 -11.28 -2.69
C ILE A 70 -10.17 -11.92 -1.80
N VAL A 71 -10.71 -11.14 -0.87
CA VAL A 71 -11.78 -11.53 0.04
C VAL A 71 -13.02 -10.69 -0.23
N TYR A 72 -14.19 -11.24 0.08
CA TYR A 72 -15.47 -10.55 -0.01
C TYR A 72 -16.04 -10.34 1.40
N ASP A 73 -16.57 -9.14 1.67
CA ASP A 73 -17.27 -8.82 2.92
C ASP A 73 -18.67 -9.42 2.94
N LEU A 74 -18.90 -10.36 3.85
CA LEU A 74 -20.15 -11.09 3.96
C LEU A 74 -21.30 -10.27 4.58
N SER A 75 -21.04 -9.05 5.07
CA SER A 75 -22.11 -8.16 5.55
C SER A 75 -22.96 -7.54 4.43
N VAL A 76 -22.54 -7.69 3.16
CA VAL A 76 -23.17 -7.02 2.02
C VAL A 76 -23.64 -8.04 0.98
N ASP A 77 -24.86 -7.86 0.46
CA ASP A 77 -25.47 -8.71 -0.57
C ASP A 77 -24.58 -8.86 -1.83
N PRO A 78 -24.18 -10.10 -2.22
CA PRO A 78 -23.35 -10.36 -3.38
C PRO A 78 -24.07 -10.26 -4.73
N LYS A 79 -25.36 -9.90 -4.78
CA LYS A 79 -26.16 -9.80 -6.01
C LYS A 79 -25.47 -8.99 -7.11
N ASP A 80 -24.91 -7.82 -6.79
CA ASP A 80 -24.21 -6.99 -7.78
C ASP A 80 -22.88 -7.63 -8.23
N LEU A 81 -22.14 -8.24 -7.31
CA LEU A 81 -20.95 -9.03 -7.66
C LEU A 81 -21.30 -10.18 -8.61
N ILE A 82 -22.46 -10.82 -8.43
CA ILE A 82 -22.91 -11.96 -9.26
C ILE A 82 -23.37 -11.47 -10.63
N ASN A 83 -24.16 -10.40 -10.71
CA ASN A 83 -24.88 -10.00 -11.92
C ASN A 83 -24.12 -9.02 -12.84
N LEU A 84 -23.24 -8.17 -12.29
CA LEU A 84 -22.54 -7.15 -13.11
C LEU A 84 -21.42 -7.75 -13.96
N SER A 85 -21.03 -7.09 -15.05
CA SER A 85 -19.85 -7.50 -15.83
C SER A 85 -18.54 -7.17 -15.07
N PRO A 86 -17.41 -7.85 -15.38
CA PRO A 86 -16.11 -7.51 -14.79
C PRO A 86 -15.75 -6.03 -14.89
N ALA A 87 -15.96 -5.41 -16.06
CA ALA A 87 -15.69 -3.99 -16.28
C ALA A 87 -16.51 -3.07 -15.36
N LYS A 88 -17.81 -3.33 -15.18
CA LYS A 88 -18.66 -2.55 -14.26
C LYS A 88 -18.26 -2.73 -12.79
N ILE A 89 -17.79 -3.92 -12.43
CA ILE A 89 -17.27 -4.19 -11.08
C ILE A 89 -15.94 -3.46 -10.88
N HIS A 90 -15.05 -3.47 -11.88
CA HIS A 90 -13.78 -2.76 -11.85
C HIS A 90 -14.00 -1.27 -11.62
N GLU A 91 -14.85 -0.64 -12.44
CA GLU A 91 -15.24 0.76 -12.30
C GLU A 91 -15.70 1.07 -10.86
N ARG A 92 -16.66 0.32 -10.32
CA ARG A 92 -17.17 0.55 -8.96
C ARG A 92 -16.13 0.37 -7.84
N ILE A 93 -15.13 -0.50 -8.02
CA ILE A 93 -14.09 -0.74 -7.01
C ILE A 93 -13.06 0.39 -7.01
N PHE A 94 -12.70 0.89 -8.20
CA PHE A 94 -11.60 1.84 -8.38
C PHE A 94 -12.06 3.30 -8.47
N THR A 95 -13.37 3.57 -8.58
CA THR A 95 -13.93 4.92 -8.43
C THR A 95 -14.03 5.31 -6.94
N PRO A 96 -13.51 6.47 -6.53
CA PRO A 96 -13.69 7.03 -5.19
C PRO A 96 -15.17 7.04 -4.76
N ASN A 97 -15.46 6.79 -3.48
CA ASN A 97 -16.85 6.65 -3.02
C ASN A 97 -17.70 7.90 -3.22
N ASP A 98 -17.08 9.09 -3.12
CA ASP A 98 -17.69 10.41 -3.35
C ASP A 98 -17.95 10.70 -4.85
N GLN A 99 -17.41 9.89 -5.75
CA GLN A 99 -17.59 9.99 -7.20
C GLN A 99 -18.49 8.89 -7.76
N LEU A 100 -19.01 7.98 -6.91
CA LEU A 100 -19.97 6.99 -7.34
C LEU A 100 -21.34 7.63 -7.60
N PRO A 101 -22.10 7.19 -8.63
CA PRO A 101 -23.46 7.67 -8.85
C PRO A 101 -24.37 7.45 -7.63
N GLU A 102 -25.39 8.30 -7.49
CA GLU A 102 -26.37 8.16 -6.42
C GLU A 102 -27.04 6.77 -6.43
N GLY A 103 -27.16 6.15 -5.26
CA GLY A 103 -27.71 4.80 -5.10
C GLY A 103 -26.76 3.66 -5.53
N VAL A 104 -25.55 3.97 -6.01
CA VAL A 104 -24.54 2.95 -6.39
C VAL A 104 -23.52 2.76 -5.27
N ALA A 105 -23.49 1.56 -4.70
CA ALA A 105 -22.47 1.18 -3.72
C ALA A 105 -21.25 0.50 -4.39
N ARG A 106 -20.08 0.71 -3.76
CA ARG A 106 -18.84 0.00 -4.08
C ARG A 106 -19.02 -1.50 -3.81
N ILE A 107 -18.53 -2.34 -4.73
CA ILE A 107 -18.50 -3.79 -4.53
C ILE A 107 -17.47 -4.12 -3.43
N PRO A 108 -17.84 -4.85 -2.37
CA PRO A 108 -17.02 -4.99 -1.16
C PRO A 108 -15.98 -6.12 -1.31
N LEU A 109 -15.20 -6.03 -2.37
CA LEU A 109 -14.03 -6.86 -2.62
C LEU A 109 -12.79 -6.14 -2.08
N LYS A 110 -11.96 -6.88 -1.35
CA LYS A 110 -10.72 -6.35 -0.77
C LYS A 110 -9.57 -7.31 -0.99
N THR A 111 -8.41 -6.77 -1.39
CA THR A 111 -7.17 -7.56 -1.41
C THR A 111 -6.53 -7.57 -0.01
N VAL A 112 -6.39 -8.76 0.57
CA VAL A 112 -5.59 -9.03 1.77
C VAL A 112 -4.18 -9.39 1.35
N HIS A 113 -3.22 -8.55 1.75
CA HIS A 113 -1.81 -8.73 1.44
C HIS A 113 -1.14 -9.54 2.56
N VAL A 114 -0.91 -10.83 2.36
CA VAL A 114 -0.40 -11.72 3.42
C VAL A 114 1.03 -11.39 3.87
N ASN A 115 1.77 -10.61 3.07
CA ASN A 115 3.11 -10.13 3.40
C ASN A 115 3.13 -8.82 4.21
N LYS A 116 1.97 -8.25 4.53
CA LYS A 116 1.82 -7.00 5.32
C LYS A 116 1.25 -7.24 6.72
N CYS A 117 1.48 -8.44 7.28
CA CYS A 117 1.00 -8.87 8.60
C CYS A 117 -0.50 -8.56 8.89
N PRO A 118 -1.44 -8.91 7.99
CA PRO A 118 -2.86 -8.67 8.22
C PRO A 118 -3.36 -9.49 9.41
N ILE A 119 -4.29 -8.93 10.19
CA ILE A 119 -4.92 -9.62 11.30
C ILE A 119 -6.10 -10.43 10.77
N ILE A 120 -5.90 -11.74 10.66
CA ILE A 120 -6.93 -12.72 10.28
C ILE A 120 -7.14 -13.68 11.45
N ALA A 121 -8.38 -13.82 11.89
CA ALA A 121 -8.76 -14.73 12.94
C ALA A 121 -9.81 -15.72 12.45
N PRO A 122 -9.87 -16.95 13.01
CA PRO A 122 -10.98 -17.86 12.77
C PRO A 122 -12.31 -17.17 13.09
N PHE A 123 -13.35 -17.46 12.31
CA PHE A 123 -14.69 -16.92 12.51
C PHE A 123 -15.21 -17.04 13.95
N MET A 124 -14.93 -18.18 14.61
CA MET A 124 -15.34 -18.45 15.99
C MET A 124 -14.71 -17.53 17.04
N THR A 125 -13.78 -16.65 16.65
CA THR A 125 -13.21 -15.62 17.53
C THR A 125 -14.22 -14.51 17.84
N LEU A 126 -15.20 -14.29 16.95
CA LEU A 126 -16.28 -13.34 17.16
C LEU A 126 -17.43 -14.02 17.91
N ASP A 127 -17.58 -13.71 19.20
CA ASP A 127 -18.71 -14.19 19.98
C ASP A 127 -20.00 -13.38 19.71
N GLY A 128 -21.15 -13.88 20.16
CA GLY A 128 -22.44 -13.23 19.95
C GLY A 128 -22.57 -11.86 20.64
N LYS A 129 -21.79 -11.58 21.70
CA LYS A 129 -21.81 -10.27 22.36
C LYS A 129 -21.03 -9.24 21.53
N ALA A 130 -19.87 -9.63 21.02
CA ALA A 130 -19.05 -8.82 20.13
C ALA A 130 -19.76 -8.58 18.79
N ALA A 131 -20.39 -9.60 18.21
CA ALA A 131 -21.17 -9.45 16.98
C ALA A 131 -22.29 -8.41 17.14
N LYS A 132 -23.07 -8.48 18.24
CA LYS A 132 -24.09 -7.48 18.56
C LYS A 132 -23.49 -6.09 18.80
N LYS A 133 -22.38 -6.00 19.54
CA LYS A 133 -21.71 -4.73 19.84
C LYS A 133 -21.27 -3.99 18.57
N TYR A 134 -20.76 -4.73 17.58
CA TYR A 134 -20.23 -4.18 16.33
C TYR A 134 -21.21 -4.27 15.16
N ASN A 135 -22.50 -4.55 15.44
CA ASN A 135 -23.56 -4.62 14.43
C ASN A 135 -23.24 -5.58 13.26
N ILE A 136 -22.71 -6.77 13.58
CA ILE A 136 -22.42 -7.83 12.61
C ILE A 136 -23.55 -8.86 12.66
N ASP A 137 -24.36 -8.92 11.60
CA ASP A 137 -25.42 -9.92 11.45
C ASP A 137 -24.86 -11.24 10.88
N MET A 138 -24.83 -12.25 11.73
CA MET A 138 -24.29 -13.57 11.41
C MET A 138 -25.20 -14.36 10.46
N ASN A 139 -26.51 -14.09 10.46
CA ASN A 139 -27.45 -14.75 9.54
C ASN A 139 -27.25 -14.21 8.13
N VAL A 140 -27.15 -12.89 7.98
CA VAL A 140 -26.82 -12.23 6.70
C VAL A 140 -25.50 -12.76 6.16
N CYS A 141 -24.47 -12.86 7.02
CA CYS A 141 -23.18 -13.40 6.60
C CYS A 141 -23.26 -14.84 6.07
N ARG A 142 -24.13 -15.67 6.66
CA ARG A 142 -24.34 -17.06 6.25
C ARG A 142 -25.07 -17.11 4.90
N GLU A 143 -26.15 -16.35 4.74
CA GLU A 143 -26.92 -16.29 3.49
C GLU A 143 -26.06 -15.81 2.32
N ASN A 144 -25.26 -14.77 2.53
CA ASN A 144 -24.33 -14.25 1.53
C ASN A 144 -23.21 -15.24 1.20
N LEU A 145 -22.73 -16.00 2.19
CA LEU A 145 -21.74 -17.06 1.97
C LEU A 145 -22.30 -18.17 1.08
N ASP A 146 -23.53 -18.59 1.32
CA ASP A 146 -24.20 -19.63 0.53
C ASP A 146 -24.41 -19.15 -0.91
N ALA A 147 -24.84 -17.90 -1.11
CA ALA A 147 -24.96 -17.29 -2.44
C ALA A 147 -23.63 -17.26 -3.20
N ILE A 148 -22.52 -16.91 -2.53
CA ILE A 148 -21.18 -16.89 -3.12
C ILE A 148 -20.70 -18.30 -3.50
N LYS A 149 -20.90 -19.27 -2.62
CA LYS A 149 -20.47 -20.67 -2.84
C LYS A 149 -21.24 -21.33 -3.98
N ASN A 150 -22.51 -20.95 -4.16
CA ASN A 150 -23.37 -21.47 -5.21
C ASN A 150 -23.17 -20.78 -6.57
N GLN A 151 -22.14 -19.94 -6.73
CA GLN A 151 -21.84 -19.26 -8.00
C GLN A 151 -20.57 -19.82 -8.67
N PRO A 152 -20.69 -20.83 -9.56
CA PRO A 152 -19.58 -21.34 -10.35
C PRO A 152 -18.88 -20.25 -11.17
N GLY A 153 -17.55 -20.31 -11.25
CA GLY A 153 -16.75 -19.41 -12.07
C GLY A 153 -16.53 -18.01 -11.49
N LEU A 154 -17.08 -17.70 -10.30
CA LEU A 154 -16.93 -16.40 -9.67
C LEU A 154 -15.46 -16.00 -9.45
N ALA A 155 -14.60 -16.94 -9.06
CA ALA A 155 -13.17 -16.69 -8.90
C ALA A 155 -12.50 -16.18 -10.19
N LYS A 156 -12.81 -16.79 -11.35
CA LYS A 156 -12.28 -16.35 -12.65
C LYS A 156 -12.81 -14.97 -13.03
N LYS A 157 -14.07 -14.68 -12.72
CA LYS A 157 -14.68 -13.35 -12.94
C LYS A 157 -13.95 -12.29 -12.13
N ILE A 158 -13.72 -12.53 -10.84
CA ILE A 158 -13.00 -11.63 -9.94
C ILE A 158 -11.54 -11.44 -10.41
N GLN A 159 -10.87 -12.50 -10.87
CA GLN A 159 -9.52 -12.35 -11.43
C GLN A 159 -9.49 -11.44 -12.66
N LYS A 160 -10.50 -11.47 -13.53
CA LYS A 160 -10.61 -10.54 -14.66
C LYS A 160 -10.76 -9.10 -14.18
N VAL A 161 -11.64 -8.85 -13.20
CA VAL A 161 -11.79 -7.53 -12.56
C VAL A 161 -10.43 -6.99 -12.15
N PHE A 162 -9.67 -7.72 -11.33
CA PHE A 162 -8.39 -7.22 -10.81
C PHE A 162 -7.23 -7.24 -11.81
N ALA A 163 -7.41 -7.81 -13.01
CA ALA A 163 -6.42 -7.78 -14.07
C ALA A 163 -6.52 -6.53 -14.96
N GLU A 164 -7.67 -5.83 -14.93
CA GLU A 164 -7.92 -4.64 -15.76
C GLU A 164 -7.19 -3.39 -15.25
N THR A 165 -6.71 -3.39 -13.99
CA THR A 165 -6.00 -2.25 -13.41
C THR A 165 -4.68 -1.97 -14.13
N LYS A 166 -4.67 -0.88 -14.90
CA LYS A 166 -3.47 -0.31 -15.52
C LYS A 166 -3.03 0.90 -14.71
N PHE A 167 -1.79 0.89 -14.24
CA PHE A 167 -1.17 2.06 -13.63
C PHE A 167 -0.43 2.87 -14.69
N GLU A 168 -0.37 4.19 -14.50
CA GLU A 168 0.49 5.03 -15.31
C GLU A 168 1.94 4.56 -15.24
N LYS A 169 2.60 4.51 -16.39
CA LYS A 169 4.00 4.12 -16.46
C LYS A 169 4.85 5.22 -15.83
N ARG A 170 5.48 4.92 -14.70
CA ARG A 170 6.50 5.77 -14.09
C ARG A 170 7.83 5.54 -14.81
N THR A 171 8.52 6.61 -15.16
CA THR A 171 9.84 6.60 -15.82
C THR A 171 10.96 7.08 -14.89
N ASP A 172 10.61 7.77 -13.80
CA ASP A 172 11.56 8.25 -12.80
C ASP A 172 11.99 7.09 -11.87
N PRO A 173 13.29 6.73 -11.81
CA PRO A 173 13.78 5.64 -10.96
C PRO A 173 13.42 5.78 -9.48
N ASP A 174 13.35 7.02 -8.95
CA ASP A 174 12.94 7.27 -7.56
C ASP A 174 11.47 6.84 -7.29
N GLN A 175 10.65 6.72 -8.34
CA GLN A 175 9.24 6.27 -8.29
C GLN A 175 9.06 4.81 -8.76
N MET A 176 10.13 4.12 -9.13
CA MET A 176 10.08 2.79 -9.77
C MET A 176 10.48 1.63 -8.84
N LEU A 177 10.45 1.81 -7.52
CA LEU A 177 10.74 0.72 -6.57
C LEU A 177 9.94 -0.56 -6.86
N TYR A 178 8.66 -0.40 -7.23
CA TYR A 178 7.76 -1.49 -7.64
C TYR A 178 7.38 -1.44 -9.14
N GLY A 179 8.05 -0.59 -9.93
CA GLY A 179 7.72 -0.33 -11.34
C GLY A 179 8.33 -1.30 -12.35
N GLY A 180 9.12 -2.25 -11.89
CA GLY A 180 9.81 -3.24 -12.73
C GLY A 180 10.02 -4.56 -11.99
N PRO A 181 10.71 -5.54 -12.63
CA PRO A 181 11.11 -6.76 -11.95
C PRO A 181 11.99 -6.43 -10.74
N PHE A 182 12.09 -7.39 -9.81
CA PHE A 182 13.16 -7.33 -8.81
C PHE A 182 14.51 -7.41 -9.52
N PHE A 183 15.51 -6.70 -9.00
CA PHE A 183 16.87 -6.79 -9.49
C PHE A 183 17.35 -8.25 -9.50
N ASN A 184 18.05 -8.65 -10.56
CA ASN A 184 18.65 -9.97 -10.67
C ASN A 184 19.87 -10.09 -9.72
N ASP A 185 20.45 -11.28 -9.63
CA ASP A 185 21.53 -11.52 -8.67
C ASP A 185 22.83 -10.82 -9.07
N ASP A 186 23.14 -10.73 -10.37
CA ASP A 186 24.30 -9.99 -10.89
C ASP A 186 24.23 -8.50 -10.52
N ASP A 187 23.08 -7.85 -10.73
CA ASP A 187 22.88 -6.45 -10.39
C ASP A 187 22.96 -6.23 -8.87
N LYS A 188 22.48 -7.19 -8.06
CA LYS A 188 22.63 -7.13 -6.60
C LYS A 188 24.08 -7.21 -6.15
N GLU A 189 24.89 -8.07 -6.78
CA GLU A 189 26.31 -8.17 -6.49
C GLU A 189 27.02 -6.86 -6.85
N ARG A 190 26.72 -6.29 -8.03
CA ARG A 190 27.24 -4.98 -8.44
C ARG A 190 26.84 -3.86 -7.48
N MET A 191 25.57 -3.79 -7.08
CA MET A 191 25.09 -2.82 -6.08
C MET A 191 25.82 -2.99 -4.74
N SER A 192 26.01 -4.24 -4.30
CA SER A 192 26.72 -4.53 -3.05
C SER A 192 28.18 -4.07 -3.12
N HIS A 193 28.86 -4.31 -4.24
CA HIS A 193 30.23 -3.84 -4.45
C HIS A 193 30.32 -2.32 -4.48
N ILE A 194 29.42 -1.63 -5.18
CA ILE A 194 29.34 -0.15 -5.20
C ILE A 194 29.26 0.42 -3.78
N HIS A 195 28.47 -0.20 -2.89
CA HIS A 195 28.36 0.24 -1.50
C HIS A 195 29.63 0.04 -0.66
N THR A 196 30.61 -0.71 -1.16
CA THR A 196 31.93 -0.89 -0.52
C THR A 196 33.02 0.01 -1.09
N MET A 197 32.77 0.65 -2.24
CA MET A 197 33.76 1.50 -2.90
C MET A 197 33.87 2.87 -2.22
N PRO A 198 35.08 3.43 -2.09
CA PRO A 198 35.27 4.85 -1.78
C PRO A 198 34.57 5.75 -2.83
N PRO A 199 34.01 6.90 -2.43
CA PRO A 199 33.34 7.81 -3.36
C PRO A 199 34.20 8.24 -4.56
N GLU A 200 35.50 8.38 -4.34
CA GLU A 200 36.48 8.77 -5.36
C GLU A 200 36.63 7.69 -6.44
N GLU A 201 36.51 6.42 -6.08
CA GLU A 201 36.58 5.29 -7.02
C GLU A 201 35.29 5.12 -7.83
N LEU A 202 34.19 5.74 -7.40
CA LEU A 202 32.94 5.74 -8.17
C LEU A 202 32.96 6.72 -9.35
N VAL A 203 33.93 7.64 -9.41
CA VAL A 203 34.09 8.59 -10.52
C VAL A 203 34.51 7.83 -11.78
N GLY A 204 33.69 7.90 -12.83
CA GLY A 204 33.91 7.15 -14.07
C GLY A 204 33.63 5.65 -13.97
N TYR A 205 33.23 5.13 -12.82
CA TYR A 205 32.82 3.74 -12.67
C TYR A 205 31.47 3.50 -13.36
N ALA A 206 31.50 2.79 -14.49
CA ALA A 206 30.34 2.52 -15.33
C ALA A 206 30.07 1.01 -15.44
N PRO A 207 29.52 0.37 -14.39
CA PRO A 207 29.21 -1.05 -14.43
C PRO A 207 28.09 -1.33 -15.43
N ALA A 208 28.21 -2.45 -16.14
CA ALA A 208 27.17 -2.94 -17.05
C ALA A 208 26.02 -3.55 -16.23
N PHE A 209 25.01 -2.73 -15.94
CA PHE A 209 23.77 -3.17 -15.29
C PHE A 209 22.81 -3.83 -16.28
N ASN A 210 22.08 -4.84 -15.81
CA ASN A 210 20.97 -5.42 -16.57
C ASN A 210 19.71 -4.56 -16.45
N ASP A 211 19.45 -4.00 -15.26
CA ASP A 211 18.32 -3.13 -15.00
C ASP A 211 18.60 -1.68 -15.39
N SER A 212 17.74 -1.12 -16.24
CA SER A 212 17.90 0.23 -16.79
C SER A 212 17.72 1.36 -15.76
N ARG A 213 17.21 1.06 -14.56
CA ARG A 213 17.08 2.05 -13.47
C ARG A 213 18.43 2.38 -12.83
N LEU A 214 19.34 1.40 -12.77
CA LEU A 214 20.55 1.46 -11.94
C LEU A 214 21.56 2.54 -12.36
N PRO A 215 21.81 2.82 -13.66
CA PRO A 215 22.71 3.90 -14.05
C PRO A 215 22.30 5.27 -13.50
N GLU A 216 21.02 5.62 -13.63
CA GLU A 216 20.49 6.89 -13.12
C GLU A 216 20.45 6.90 -11.59
N MET A 217 20.11 5.78 -10.94
CA MET A 217 20.16 5.66 -9.47
C MET A 217 21.57 5.88 -8.93
N LEU A 218 22.60 5.30 -9.56
CA LEU A 218 24.01 5.48 -9.17
C LEU A 218 24.44 6.95 -9.31
N PHE A 219 24.09 7.59 -10.45
CA PHE A 219 24.37 9.01 -10.66
C PHE A 219 23.73 9.88 -9.56
N ARG A 220 22.43 9.70 -9.28
CA ARG A 220 21.74 10.48 -8.24
C ARG A 220 22.24 10.19 -6.84
N MET A 221 22.63 8.95 -6.55
CA MET A 221 23.25 8.60 -5.28
C MET A 221 24.56 9.38 -5.09
N ARG A 222 25.45 9.39 -6.10
CA ARG A 222 26.69 10.19 -6.04
C ARG A 222 26.39 11.68 -5.89
N ALA A 223 25.51 12.23 -6.72
CA ALA A 223 25.21 13.66 -6.71
C ALA A 223 24.57 14.16 -5.40
N ARG A 224 23.81 13.31 -4.72
CA ARG A 224 23.19 13.63 -3.42
C ARG A 224 24.15 13.52 -2.23
N ASN A 225 25.08 12.57 -2.27
CA ASN A 225 25.90 12.22 -1.09
C ASN A 225 27.34 12.75 -1.18
N TRP A 226 27.90 12.84 -2.38
CA TRP A 226 29.29 13.25 -2.65
C TRP A 226 29.35 14.20 -3.85
N PRO A 227 28.66 15.36 -3.80
CA PRO A 227 28.61 16.32 -4.90
C PRO A 227 29.99 16.84 -5.32
N GLU A 228 30.97 16.81 -4.42
CA GLU A 228 32.37 17.15 -4.69
C GLU A 228 33.06 16.19 -5.67
N THR A 229 32.54 14.97 -5.83
CA THR A 229 33.07 13.97 -6.76
C THR A 229 32.53 14.11 -8.19
N LEU A 230 31.62 15.05 -8.43
CA LEU A 230 31.03 15.26 -9.75
C LEU A 230 31.96 16.04 -10.67
N THR A 231 32.07 15.61 -11.93
CA THR A 231 32.68 16.45 -12.99
C THR A 231 31.83 17.68 -13.27
N ASP A 232 32.35 18.66 -14.01
CA ASP A 232 31.59 19.88 -14.31
C ASP A 232 30.36 19.59 -15.20
N GLU A 233 30.45 18.62 -16.11
CA GLU A 233 29.31 18.11 -16.90
C GLU A 233 28.27 17.42 -16.00
N GLU A 234 28.72 16.61 -15.04
CA GLU A 234 27.85 15.94 -14.08
C GLU A 234 27.14 16.94 -13.16
N LYS A 235 27.84 18.00 -12.72
CA LYS A 235 27.25 19.10 -11.96
C LYS A 235 26.18 19.80 -12.77
N GLN A 236 26.44 20.14 -14.03
CA GLN A 236 25.43 20.76 -14.89
C GLN A 236 24.19 19.88 -15.04
N ARG A 237 24.36 18.59 -15.37
CA ARG A 237 23.26 17.62 -15.45
C ARG A 237 22.48 17.54 -14.13
N TRP A 238 23.16 17.57 -12.99
CA TRP A 238 22.51 17.55 -11.68
C TRP A 238 21.71 18.83 -11.43
N GLN A 239 22.20 20.00 -11.84
CA GLN A 239 21.46 21.26 -11.72
C GLN A 239 20.19 21.26 -12.56
N GLU A 240 20.26 20.77 -13.81
CA GLU A 240 19.08 20.63 -14.66
C GLU A 240 18.04 19.69 -14.04
N PHE A 241 18.47 18.56 -13.46
CA PHE A 241 17.60 17.67 -12.71
C PHE A 241 16.98 18.36 -11.47
N ARG A 242 17.76 19.10 -10.68
CA ARG A 242 17.25 19.85 -9.52
C ARG A 242 16.17 20.85 -9.93
N GLN A 243 16.43 21.66 -10.95
CA GLN A 243 15.51 22.69 -11.44
C GLN A 243 14.20 22.10 -11.96
N SER A 244 14.27 20.99 -12.71
CA SER A 244 13.07 20.30 -13.19
C SER A 244 12.27 19.59 -12.09
N ARG A 245 12.89 19.34 -10.92
CA ARG A 245 12.26 18.62 -9.80
C ARG A 245 11.69 19.54 -8.72
N LEU A 246 12.27 20.72 -8.54
CA LEU A 246 11.86 21.68 -7.51
C LEU A 246 10.89 22.70 -8.11
N ASP A 247 9.67 22.71 -7.59
CA ASP A 247 8.65 23.71 -7.92
C ASP A 247 8.55 24.71 -6.75
N PHE A 248 9.33 25.79 -6.84
CA PHE A 248 9.36 26.81 -5.80
C PHE A 248 8.08 27.67 -5.78
N ASP A 249 7.39 27.82 -6.90
CA ASP A 249 6.18 28.65 -6.97
C ASP A 249 5.05 27.98 -6.19
N ALA A 250 4.81 26.69 -6.44
CA ALA A 250 3.82 25.91 -5.68
C ALA A 250 4.19 25.84 -4.19
N TYR A 251 5.47 25.60 -3.88
CA TYR A 251 5.96 25.53 -2.50
C TYR A 251 5.76 26.85 -1.73
N ASN A 252 6.14 27.98 -2.34
CA ASN A 252 6.01 29.30 -1.71
C ASN A 252 4.55 29.70 -1.52
N THR A 253 3.67 29.30 -2.46
CA THR A 253 2.23 29.52 -2.34
C THR A 253 1.66 28.79 -1.13
N GLU A 254 1.94 27.48 -1.00
CA GLU A 254 1.49 26.68 0.15
C GLU A 254 2.07 27.21 1.47
N LEU A 255 3.34 27.63 1.47
CA LEU A 255 3.99 28.16 2.66
C LEU A 255 3.31 29.44 3.16
N GLU A 256 2.91 30.34 2.26
CA GLU A 256 2.21 31.57 2.61
C GLU A 256 0.77 31.29 3.08
N GLU A 257 0.05 30.38 2.43
CA GLU A 257 -1.27 29.93 2.90
C GLU A 257 -1.22 29.36 4.32
N LEU A 258 -0.23 28.50 4.61
CA LEU A 258 -0.04 27.91 5.93
C LEU A 258 0.31 28.95 6.99
N ARG A 259 1.04 30.02 6.59
CA ARG A 259 1.41 31.13 7.46
C ARG A 259 0.22 32.02 7.81
N GLN A 260 -0.70 32.21 6.86
CA GLN A 260 -1.91 33.02 7.05
C GLN A 260 -3.05 32.25 7.75
N ALA A 261 -2.96 30.92 7.84
CA ALA A 261 -3.93 30.10 8.54
C ALA A 261 -4.09 30.55 10.01
N PRO A 262 -5.34 30.62 10.53
CA PRO A 262 -5.58 30.98 11.92
C PRO A 262 -5.00 29.94 12.89
N GLU A 263 -4.83 30.33 14.16
CA GLU A 263 -4.44 29.44 15.27
C GLU A 263 -3.05 28.79 15.16
N ARG A 264 -2.08 29.45 14.53
CA ARG A 264 -0.67 29.03 14.58
C ARG A 264 0.01 29.46 15.88
N SER A 265 0.64 28.50 16.54
CA SER A 265 1.56 28.75 17.65
C SER A 265 2.84 29.44 17.16
N ASP A 266 3.55 30.11 18.07
CA ASP A 266 4.83 30.75 17.74
C ASP A 266 5.89 29.74 17.28
N ALA A 267 5.84 28.50 17.80
CA ALA A 267 6.70 27.41 17.37
C ALA A 267 6.44 27.00 15.91
N GLU A 268 5.18 26.92 15.49
CA GLU A 268 4.85 26.63 14.08
C GLU A 268 5.30 27.75 13.15
N ARG A 269 5.14 29.01 13.57
CA ARG A 269 5.62 30.17 12.79
C ARG A 269 7.13 30.14 12.61
N ALA A 270 7.88 29.79 13.66
CA ALA A 270 9.32 29.63 13.59
C ALA A 270 9.73 28.55 12.57
N ILE A 271 9.01 27.41 12.53
CA ILE A 271 9.25 26.36 11.53
C ILE A 271 8.99 26.89 10.12
N LEU A 272 7.89 27.63 9.89
CA LEU A 272 7.59 28.19 8.58
C LEU A 272 8.66 29.20 8.12
N ASP A 273 9.20 30.00 9.05
CA ASP A 273 10.32 30.92 8.75
C ASP A 273 11.61 30.15 8.40
N GLU A 274 11.91 29.04 9.09
CA GLU A 274 13.05 28.19 8.75
C GLU A 274 12.88 27.51 7.39
N LEU A 275 11.67 27.02 7.08
CA LEU A 275 11.34 26.44 5.77
C LEU A 275 11.51 27.46 4.63
N LYS A 276 11.08 28.71 4.85
CA LYS A 276 11.31 29.81 3.90
C LYS A 276 12.80 30.04 3.64
N ARG A 277 13.59 30.18 4.71
CA ARG A 277 15.04 30.40 4.61
C ARG A 277 15.73 29.24 3.89
N TYR A 278 15.31 28.00 4.17
CA TYR A 278 15.85 26.83 3.50
C TYR A 278 15.56 26.85 2.00
N ALA A 279 14.32 27.18 1.60
CA ALA A 279 13.94 27.31 0.19
C ALA A 279 14.79 28.37 -0.54
N GLU A 280 14.99 29.53 0.08
CA GLU A 280 15.85 30.61 -0.46
C GLU A 280 17.31 30.17 -0.63
N GLN A 281 17.85 29.36 0.29
CA GLN A 281 19.21 28.83 0.20
C GLN A 281 19.40 27.81 -0.93
N ILE A 282 18.40 26.97 -1.19
CA ILE A 282 18.49 25.90 -2.21
C ILE A 282 18.02 26.33 -3.59
N ALA A 283 17.42 27.51 -3.73
CA ALA A 283 17.01 28.08 -5.02
C ALA A 283 18.19 28.62 -5.85
N VAL A 284 19.36 28.77 -5.22
CA VAL A 284 20.66 29.10 -5.86
C VAL A 284 21.33 27.83 -6.41
#